data_AF-A0A5K1GY25-F1
#
_entry.id   AF-A0A5K1GY25-F1
#
_cell.length_a   1.000
_cell.length_b   1.000
_cell.length_c   1.000
_cell.angle_alpha   90.00
_cell.angle_beta   90.00
_cell.angle_gamma   90.00
#
_symmetry.space_group_name_H-M   'P 1'
#
loop_
_entity.id
_entity.type
_entity.pdbx_description
1 polymer ?
#
loop_
_entity_poly.entity_id
_entity_poly.type
_entity_poly.pdbx_seq_one_letter_code
_entity_poly.pdbx_strand_id
1 'polypeptide(L)' 'LRQNSKAPQFFQRIKISEILEDEWFKKGYKPPRFENGEDVSLDDVNAVFNNSQ' A
#
# COMPACT_ATOMS: atom_id res chain seq x y z
N LEU A 1 3.87 11.42 37.37
CA LEU A 1 2.69 11.41 36.48
C LEU A 1 2.96 10.41 35.36
N ARG A 2 2.08 9.42 35.20
CA ARG A 2 2.30 8.18 34.44
C ARG A 2 2.69 8.45 32.97
N GLN A 3 3.95 8.20 32.61
CA GLN A 3 4.38 7.98 31.22
C GLN A 3 3.95 6.57 30.80
N ASN A 4 2.64 6.30 30.75
CA ASN A 4 2.07 5.04 30.23
C ASN A 4 1.35 5.27 28.90
N SER A 5 1.82 6.24 28.10
CA SER A 5 1.31 6.40 26.74
C SER A 5 2.02 5.38 25.85
N LYS A 6 1.47 4.16 25.73
CA LYS A 6 1.86 3.27 24.64
C LYS A 6 1.39 3.92 23.34
N ALA A 7 2.31 4.50 22.58
CA ALA A 7 2.04 4.94 21.22
C ALA A 7 1.47 3.77 20.39
N PRO A 8 0.59 4.02 19.40
CA PRO A 8 0.02 2.96 18.57
C PRO A 8 1.12 2.16 17.89
N GLN A 9 1.12 0.84 18.05
CA GLN A 9 2.14 -0.02 17.47
C GLN A 9 1.77 -0.36 16.02
N PHE A 10 2.63 -0.03 15.06
CA PHE A 10 2.34 -0.21 13.63
C PHE A 10 2.04 -1.67 13.24
N PHE A 11 2.63 -2.63 13.96
CA PHE A 11 2.41 -4.07 13.74
C PHE A 11 1.07 -4.58 14.28
N GLN A 12 0.33 -3.75 15.03
CA GLN A 12 -1.03 -4.04 15.46
C GLN A 12 -2.07 -3.43 14.52
N ARG A 13 -1.65 -2.66 13.51
CA ARG A 13 -2.56 -2.10 12.51
C ARG A 13 -3.05 -3.23 11.61
N ILE A 14 -4.36 -3.24 11.37
CA ILE A 14 -5.01 -4.11 10.39
C ILE A 14 -4.35 -3.98 9.01
N LYS A 15 -4.16 -5.10 8.32
CA LYS A 15 -3.60 -5.18 6.97
C LYS A 15 -4.67 -4.84 5.93
N ILE A 16 -4.21 -4.48 4.74
CA ILE A 16 -5.11 -4.23 3.60
C ILE A 16 -5.95 -5.48 3.30
N SER A 17 -5.36 -6.68 3.31
CA SER A 17 -6.08 -7.95 3.09
C SER A 17 -7.22 -8.15 4.09
N GLU A 18 -7.01 -7.79 5.35
CA GLU A 18 -8.00 -7.94 6.42
C GLU A 18 -9.14 -6.91 6.27
N ILE A 19 -8.85 -5.66 5.86
CA ILE A 19 -9.88 -4.65 5.55
C ILE A 19 -10.71 -5.09 4.33
N LEU A 20 -10.09 -5.68 3.31
CA LEU A 20 -10.82 -6.17 2.13
C LEU A 20 -11.80 -7.31 2.47
N GLU A 21 -11.57 -8.00 3.59
CA GLU A 21 -12.43 -9.06 4.12
C GLU A 21 -13.50 -8.55 5.09
N ASP A 22 -13.43 -7.30 5.55
CA ASP A 22 -14.37 -6.71 6.51
C ASP A 22 -15.78 -6.54 5.91
N GLU A 23 -16.79 -6.90 6.69
CA GLU A 23 -18.19 -6.94 6.24
C GLU A 23 -18.78 -5.53 5.99
N TRP A 24 -18.34 -4.53 6.76
CA TRP A 24 -18.72 -3.14 6.50
C TRP A 24 -18.05 -2.64 5.21
N PHE A 25 -16.77 -2.96 5.02
CA PHE A 25 -16.01 -2.54 3.83
C PHE A 25 -16.56 -3.16 2.53
N LYS A 26 -16.92 -4.45 2.55
CA LYS A 26 -17.46 -5.15 1.37
C LYS A 26 -18.80 -4.58 0.88
N LYS A 27 -19.55 -3.89 1.72
CA LYS A 27 -20.91 -3.46 1.40
C LYS A 27 -20.91 -2.40 0.28
N GLY A 28 -21.25 -2.84 -0.93
CA GLY A 28 -21.30 -1.98 -2.12
C GLY A 28 -19.93 -1.69 -2.73
N TYR A 29 -18.85 -2.26 -2.17
CA TYR A 29 -17.52 -2.15 -2.74
C TYR A 29 -17.43 -2.91 -4.06
N LYS A 30 -16.87 -2.24 -5.07
CA LYS A 30 -16.55 -2.83 -6.36
C LYS A 30 -15.08 -2.55 -6.63
N PRO A 31 -14.21 -3.59 -6.64
CA PRO A 31 -12.80 -3.37 -6.90
C PRO A 31 -12.63 -2.78 -8.30
N PRO A 32 -11.78 -1.76 -8.47
CA PRO A 32 -11.43 -1.27 -9.79
C PRO A 32 -10.79 -2.41 -10.60
N ARG A 33 -11.21 -2.53 -11.86
CA ARG A 33 -10.52 -3.38 -12.82
C ARG A 33 -9.41 -2.55 -13.42
N PHE A 34 -8.18 -2.95 -13.15
CA PHE A 34 -7.02 -2.37 -13.82
C PHE A 34 -6.64 -3.27 -14.97
N GLU A 35 -6.36 -2.66 -16.13
CA GLU A 35 -5.55 -3.31 -17.15
C GLU A 35 -4.13 -3.31 -16.60
N ASN A 36 -3.56 -4.49 -16.40
CA ASN A 36 -2.14 -4.59 -16.15
C ASN A 36 -1.47 -4.09 -17.43
N GLY A 37 -0.77 -2.96 -17.34
CA GLY A 37 -0.02 -2.43 -18.48
C GLY A 37 0.88 -3.52 -19.06
N GLU A 38 1.16 -3.40 -20.36
CA GLU A 38 2.18 -4.22 -21.03
C GLU A 38 3.48 -4.23 -20.21
N ASP A 39 4.29 -5.26 -20.39
CA ASP A 39 5.56 -5.40 -19.66
C ASP A 39 6.39 -4.11 -19.78
N VAL A 40 6.40 -3.32 -18.70
CA VAL A 40 7.00 -1.98 -18.70
C VAL A 40 8.49 -2.11 -18.49
N SER A 41 9.28 -1.61 -19.45
CA SER A 41 10.73 -1.57 -19.30
C SER A 41 11.13 -0.63 -18.16
N LEU A 42 12.15 -1.03 -17.40
CA LEU A 42 12.76 -0.20 -16.35
C LEU A 42 13.85 0.75 -16.90
N ASP A 43 14.03 0.83 -18.22
CA ASP A 43 15.08 1.64 -18.85
C ASP A 43 15.00 3.12 -18.47
N ASP A 44 13.79 3.70 -18.44
CA ASP A 44 13.58 5.10 -18.03
C ASP A 44 13.93 5.32 -16.56
N VAL A 45 13.56 4.37 -15.69
CA VAL A 45 13.92 4.41 -14.25
C VAL A 45 15.44 4.36 -14.10
N ASN A 46 16.11 3.48 -14.83
CA ASN A 46 17.56 3.36 -14.79
C ASN A 46 18.25 4.62 -15.33
N ALA A 47 17.73 5.23 -16.41
CA ALA A 47 18.30 6.43 -17.02
C ALA A 47 18.25 7.65 -16.10
N VAL A 48 17.20 7.78 -15.27
CA VAL A 48 17.07 8.88 -14.28
C VAL A 48 18.23 8.86 -13.28
N PHE A 49 18.67 7.68 -12.84
CA PHE A 49 19.73 7.57 -11.83
C PHE A 49 21.15 7.49 -12.43
N ASN A 50 21.29 7.05 -13.68
CA ASN A 50 22.60 6.83 -14.31
C ASN A 50 23.25 8.09 -14.92
N ASN A 51 22.51 9.18 -15.06
CA ASN A 51 23.05 10.45 -15.58
C ASN A 51 23.61 11.39 -14.50
N SER A 52 23.73 10.91 -13.25
CA SER A 52 24.27 11.69 -12.13
C SER A 52 25.75 11.32 -11.92
N GLN A 53 26.66 12.16 -12.42
CA GLN A 53 28.08 12.15 -12.01
C GLN A 53 28.29 12.91 -10.70
#